data_AF-A0A812ILL5-F1
#
_entry.id   AF-A0A812ILL5-F1
#
_cell.length_a   1.000
_cell.length_b   1.000
_cell.length_c   1.000
_cell.angle_alpha   90.00
_cell.angle_beta   90.00
_cell.angle_gamma   90.00
#
_symmetry.space_group_name_H-M   'P 1'
#
loop_
_entity.id
_entity.type
_entity.pdbx_description
1 polymer ?
#
loop_
_entity_poly.entity_id
_entity_poly.type
_entity_poly.pdbx_seq_one_letter_code
_entity_poly.pdbx_strand_id
1 'polypeptide(L)'
;MGPPRWAAGIDAFRTVPKDLAEASATGAVMTLVAVVTCAVLFICETNAFLRSERRTDVSLDSNQDSMLTINFDVTMLDMACDHVTVGVWDAFGSDRMNITKNIQKQRIDHKGNDKGHAYSDDELLELDFSD
;
A
#
# COMPACT_ATOMS: atom_id res chain seq x y z
N MET A 1 55.03 -9.56 28.35
CA MET A 1 54.29 -8.31 28.05
C MET A 1 53.09 -8.23 28.99
N GLY A 2 53.09 -7.29 29.92
CA GLY A 2 51.92 -7.04 30.78
C GLY A 2 50.90 -6.12 30.08
N PRO A 3 49.61 -6.18 30.44
CA PRO A 3 48.58 -5.36 29.83
C PRO A 3 48.73 -3.87 30.19
N PRO A 4 48.20 -2.96 29.36
CA PRO A 4 48.32 -1.52 29.56
C PRO A 4 47.51 -1.03 30.77
N ARG A 5 48.03 0.01 31.45
CA ARG A 5 47.53 0.53 32.75
C ARG A 5 46.06 0.99 32.75
N TRP A 6 45.47 1.25 31.58
CA TRP A 6 44.07 1.68 31.46
C TRP A 6 43.06 0.52 31.56
N ALA A 7 43.49 -0.72 31.38
CA ALA A 7 42.61 -1.89 31.45
C ALA A 7 42.20 -2.27 32.90
N ALA A 8 42.88 -1.73 33.91
CA ALA A 8 42.65 -2.07 35.32
C ALA A 8 41.28 -1.61 35.88
N GLY A 9 40.59 -0.68 35.21
CA GLY A 9 39.29 -0.19 35.64
C GLY A 9 38.08 -0.88 35.00
N ILE A 10 38.30 -1.76 34.00
CA ILE A 10 37.24 -2.42 33.23
C ILE A 10 37.10 -3.91 33.62
N ASP A 11 38.09 -4.47 34.33
CA ASP A 11 38.05 -5.87 34.76
C ASP A 11 37.44 -6.01 36.16
N ALA A 12 36.14 -6.32 36.21
CA ALA A 12 35.40 -6.56 37.44
C ALA A 12 35.68 -7.95 38.05
N PHE A 13 36.46 -8.81 37.40
CA PHE A 13 36.73 -10.18 37.84
C PHE A 13 38.21 -10.44 38.11
N ARG A 14 38.48 -11.25 39.14
CA ARG A 14 39.84 -11.68 39.49
C ARG A 14 40.34 -12.65 38.42
N THR A 15 41.45 -12.32 37.76
CA THR A 15 42.09 -13.19 36.75
C THR A 15 42.34 -14.58 37.35
N VAL A 16 41.79 -15.61 36.69
CA VAL A 16 41.95 -17.02 37.07
C VAL A 16 43.43 -17.41 36.98
N PRO A 17 44.01 -18.12 37.97
CA PRO A 17 45.39 -18.57 37.90
C PRO A 17 45.58 -19.52 36.70
N LYS A 18 46.71 -19.37 35.99
CA LYS A 18 47.01 -20.02 34.71
C LYS A 18 46.99 -21.56 34.75
N ASP A 19 47.07 -22.16 35.93
CA ASP A 19 46.96 -23.60 36.16
C ASP A 19 45.53 -24.17 35.98
N LEU A 20 44.48 -23.33 36.02
CA LEU A 20 43.09 -23.76 35.84
C LEU A 20 42.52 -23.38 34.46
N ALA A 21 43.27 -22.60 33.68
CA ALA A 21 42.87 -22.13 32.36
C ALA A 21 43.92 -22.56 31.33
N GLU A 22 43.80 -23.80 30.85
CA GLU A 22 44.59 -24.26 29.71
C GLU A 22 44.16 -23.49 28.46
N ALA A 23 45.02 -22.57 28.00
CA ALA A 23 44.83 -21.87 26.74
C ALA A 23 45.04 -22.85 25.59
N SER A 24 43.98 -23.57 25.20
CA SER A 24 44.02 -24.52 24.10
C SER A 24 43.93 -23.82 22.75
N ALA A 25 44.84 -24.15 21.84
CA ALA A 25 44.86 -23.61 20.48
C ALA A 25 43.54 -23.88 19.73
N THR A 26 42.90 -25.02 19.98
CA THR A 26 41.59 -25.35 19.39
C THR A 26 40.46 -24.48 19.94
N GLY A 27 40.51 -24.11 21.23
CA GLY A 27 39.55 -23.17 21.84
C GLY A 27 39.68 -21.75 21.27
N ALA A 28 40.91 -21.31 20.99
CA ALA A 28 41.16 -20.03 20.32
C ALA A 28 40.57 -20.01 18.90
N VAL A 29 40.76 -21.08 18.12
CA VAL A 29 40.18 -21.22 16.78
C VAL A 29 38.65 -21.21 16.83
N MET A 30 38.05 -21.96 17.75
CA MET A 30 36.59 -22.02 17.91
C MET A 30 36.01 -20.64 18.27
N THR A 31 36.67 -19.91 19.16
CA THR A 31 36.25 -18.56 19.56
C THR A 31 36.34 -17.58 18.39
N LEU A 32 37.40 -17.68 17.58
CA LEU A 32 37.56 -16.85 16.39
C LEU A 32 36.45 -17.11 15.37
N VAL A 33 36.13 -18.38 15.11
CA VAL A 33 35.01 -18.75 14.24
C VAL A 33 33.69 -18.19 14.77
N ALA A 34 33.42 -18.36 16.07
CA ALA A 34 32.19 -17.86 16.69
C ALA A 34 32.05 -16.33 16.56
N VAL A 35 33.12 -15.58 16.80
CA VAL A 35 33.14 -14.11 16.66
C VAL A 35 32.90 -13.70 15.20
N VAL A 36 33.53 -14.39 14.24
CA VAL A 36 33.32 -14.14 12.80
C VAL A 36 31.86 -14.39 12.42
N THR A 37 31.27 -15.51 12.85
CA THR A 37 29.86 -15.81 12.57
C THR A 37 28.92 -14.76 13.18
N CYS A 38 29.16 -14.35 14.43
CA CYS A 38 28.35 -13.31 15.07
C CYS A 38 28.45 -11.97 14.33
N ALA A 39 29.65 -11.59 13.87
CA ALA A 39 29.86 -10.35 13.11
C ALA A 39 29.14 -10.38 11.75
N VAL A 40 29.21 -11.50 11.03
CA VAL A 40 28.50 -11.68 9.76
C VAL A 40 26.99 -11.56 9.95
N LEU A 41 26.43 -12.25 10.95
CA LEU A 41 25.00 -12.17 11.26
C LEU A 41 24.57 -10.75 11.62
N PHE A 42 25.35 -10.03 12.42
CA PHE A 42 25.06 -8.65 12.78
C PHE A 42 25.02 -7.73 11.54
N ILE A 43 25.97 -7.88 10.62
CA ILE A 43 26.01 -7.10 9.36
C ILE A 43 24.80 -7.45 8.48
N CYS A 44 24.46 -8.73 8.35
CA CYS A 44 23.30 -9.17 7.58
C CYS A 44 22.00 -8.59 8.14
N GLU A 45 21.78 -8.70 9.45
CA GLU A 45 20.58 -8.18 10.10
C GLU A 45 20.51 -6.66 10.03
N THR A 46 21.63 -5.97 10.23
CA THR A 46 21.69 -4.51 10.11
C THR A 46 21.35 -4.07 8.69
N ASN A 47 21.86 -4.77 7.67
CA ASN A 47 21.50 -4.51 6.28
C ASN A 47 20.03 -4.82 6.00
N ALA A 48 19.48 -5.90 6.56
CA ALA A 48 18.06 -6.24 6.43
C ALA A 48 17.17 -5.19 7.11
N PHE A 49 17.59 -4.65 8.25
CA PHE A 49 16.91 -3.58 8.98
C PHE A 49 16.95 -2.25 8.22
N LEU A 50 18.12 -1.88 7.67
CA LEU A 50 18.28 -0.67 6.84
C LEU A 50 17.59 -0.79 5.48
N ARG A 51 17.50 -2.02 4.96
CA ARG A 51 16.74 -2.31 3.75
C ARG A 51 15.27 -2.21 4.11
N SER A 52 14.72 -1.02 3.91
CA SER A 52 13.31 -0.71 4.10
C SER A 52 12.44 -1.67 3.28
N GLU A 53 12.07 -2.79 3.88
CA GLU A 53 10.99 -3.61 3.41
C GLU A 53 9.73 -2.82 3.70
N ARG A 54 9.12 -2.28 2.63
CA ARG A 54 7.83 -1.58 2.76
C ARG A 54 6.80 -2.60 3.21
N ARG A 55 6.61 -2.69 4.51
CA ARG A 55 5.49 -3.41 5.11
C ARG A 55 4.29 -2.50 5.02
N THR A 56 3.34 -2.85 4.16
CA THR A 56 2.06 -2.15 4.04
C THR A 56 1.27 -2.43 5.31
N ASP A 57 1.36 -1.54 6.29
CA ASP A 57 0.49 -1.59 7.46
C ASP A 57 -0.86 -0.98 7.08
N VAL A 58 -1.93 -1.76 7.24
CA VAL A 58 -3.29 -1.30 6.96
C VAL A 58 -3.79 -0.62 8.22
N SER A 59 -3.42 0.65 8.40
CA SER A 59 -3.98 1.49 9.45
C SER A 59 -5.36 1.96 9.04
N LEU A 60 -6.38 1.73 9.87
CA LEU A 60 -7.67 2.39 9.73
C LEU A 60 -7.48 3.88 9.97
N ASP A 61 -7.57 4.67 8.91
CA ASP A 61 -7.57 6.12 9.03
C ASP A 61 -8.82 6.53 9.83
N SER A 62 -8.61 7.22 10.96
CA SER A 62 -9.69 7.70 11.82
C SER A 62 -10.39 8.95 11.26
N ASN A 63 -9.95 9.42 10.10
CA ASN A 63 -10.58 10.51 9.38
C ASN A 63 -11.86 10.00 8.68
N GLN A 64 -12.99 10.06 9.39
CA GLN A 64 -14.32 9.75 8.83
C GLN A 64 -14.92 10.88 7.98
N ASP A 65 -14.22 12.00 7.79
CA ASP A 65 -14.79 13.22 7.23
C ASP A 65 -14.42 13.48 5.76
N SER A 66 -13.60 12.64 5.12
CA SER A 66 -13.32 12.79 3.69
C SER A 66 -14.42 12.14 2.84
N MET A 67 -15.35 12.95 2.35
CA MET A 67 -16.26 12.54 1.27
C MET A 67 -15.45 12.21 0.01
N LEU A 68 -15.53 10.96 -0.45
CA LEU A 68 -14.82 10.50 -1.64
C LEU A 68 -15.49 11.07 -2.90
N THR A 69 -14.74 11.84 -3.69
CA THR A 69 -15.21 12.35 -4.98
C THR A 69 -15.06 11.28 -6.05
N ILE A 70 -16.18 10.77 -6.57
CA ILE A 70 -16.23 9.81 -7.67
C ILE A 70 -16.57 10.59 -8.95
N ASN A 71 -15.66 10.56 -9.93
CA ASN A 71 -15.90 11.09 -11.27
C ASN A 71 -16.21 9.91 -12.20
N PHE A 72 -17.36 9.93 -12.86
CA PHE A 72 -17.76 8.92 -13.82
C PHE A 72 -18.39 9.57 -15.05
N ASP A 73 -18.20 8.94 -16.20
CA ASP A 73 -18.82 9.31 -17.48
C ASP A 73 -19.41 8.02 -18.08
N VAL A 74 -20.73 8.01 -18.27
CA VAL A 74 -21.49 6.84 -18.73
C VAL A 74 -22.49 7.30 -19.77
N THR A 75 -22.46 6.65 -20.93
CA THR A 75 -23.35 6.92 -22.06
C THR A 75 -24.40 5.81 -22.18
N MET A 76 -25.66 6.19 -22.41
CA MET A 76 -26.77 5.28 -22.67
C MET A 76 -27.44 5.72 -23.97
N LEU A 77 -27.44 4.86 -25.00
CA LEU A 77 -27.90 5.22 -26.36
C LEU A 77 -29.43 5.13 -26.54
N ASP A 78 -30.10 4.29 -25.77
CA ASP A 78 -31.54 3.98 -25.94
C ASP A 78 -32.39 4.32 -24.69
N MET A 79 -31.90 5.27 -23.87
CA MET A 79 -32.57 5.68 -22.64
C MET A 79 -32.74 7.20 -22.59
N ALA A 80 -33.96 7.66 -22.32
CA ALA A 80 -34.21 9.07 -22.10
C ALA A 80 -33.65 9.52 -20.74
N CYS A 81 -33.05 10.70 -20.70
CA CYS A 81 -32.43 11.26 -19.49
C CYS A 81 -33.41 11.43 -18.29
N ASP A 82 -34.72 11.52 -18.55
CA ASP A 82 -35.76 11.65 -17.53
C ASP A 82 -35.94 10.37 -16.70
N HIS A 83 -35.77 9.21 -17.34
CA HIS A 83 -35.95 7.90 -16.70
C HIS A 83 -34.68 7.36 -16.02
N VAL A 84 -33.54 8.04 -16.17
CA VAL A 84 -32.27 7.61 -15.60
C VAL A 84 -32.04 8.27 -14.24
N THR A 85 -31.81 7.47 -13.21
CA THR A 85 -31.40 7.95 -11.88
C THR A 85 -30.07 7.35 -11.48
N VAL A 86 -29.21 8.14 -10.84
CA VAL A 86 -27.94 7.67 -10.29
C VAL A 86 -28.09 7.44 -8.79
N GLY A 87 -27.66 6.27 -8.33
CA GLY A 87 -27.61 5.89 -6.91
C GLY A 87 -26.22 5.38 -6.55
N VAL A 88 -25.85 5.53 -5.28
CA VAL A 88 -24.58 5.04 -4.73
C VAL A 88 -24.88 4.04 -3.63
N TRP A 89 -24.36 2.82 -3.80
CA TRP A 89 -24.46 1.74 -2.84
C TRP A 89 -23.08 1.48 -2.23
N ASP A 90 -22.99 1.58 -0.91
CA ASP A 90 -21.78 1.26 -0.15
C ASP A 90 -21.91 -0.10 0.55
N ALA A 91 -20.81 -0.85 0.63
CA ALA A 91 -20.75 -2.15 1.32
C ALA A 91 -21.08 -2.04 2.81
N PHE A 92 -20.91 -0.85 3.39
CA PHE A 92 -21.28 -0.53 4.77
C PHE A 92 -22.78 -0.25 4.97
N GLY A 93 -23.62 -0.44 3.94
CA GLY A 93 -25.07 -0.34 4.04
C GLY A 93 -25.63 1.09 3.99
N SER A 94 -24.80 2.08 3.65
CA SER A 94 -25.27 3.42 3.30
C SER A 94 -25.73 3.42 1.85
N ASP A 95 -27.04 3.37 1.63
CA ASP A 95 -27.65 3.57 0.32
C ASP A 95 -28.05 5.04 0.15
N ARG A 96 -27.53 5.69 -0.89
CA ARG A 96 -27.95 7.04 -1.30
C ARG A 96 -28.48 6.98 -2.73
N MET A 97 -29.78 6.80 -2.82
CA MET A 97 -30.53 6.93 -4.08
C MET A 97 -30.83 8.39 -4.39
N ASN A 98 -30.90 8.73 -5.67
CA ASN A 98 -31.28 10.06 -6.16
C ASN A 98 -30.30 11.20 -5.79
N ILE A 99 -29.00 10.95 -6.00
CA ILE A 99 -27.98 12.00 -5.85
C ILE A 99 -28.10 12.94 -7.06
N THR A 100 -28.69 14.12 -6.90
CA THR A 100 -28.79 15.12 -7.99
C THR A 100 -27.68 16.16 -7.95
N LYS A 101 -26.82 16.15 -6.91
CA LYS A 101 -25.72 17.11 -6.79
C LYS A 101 -24.58 16.73 -7.75
N ASN A 102 -24.18 17.69 -8.59
CA ASN A 102 -23.05 17.59 -9.52
C ASN A 102 -23.19 16.51 -10.62
N ILE A 103 -24.42 16.21 -11.05
CA ILE A 103 -24.67 15.32 -12.20
C ILE A 103 -25.25 16.13 -13.34
N GLN A 104 -24.54 16.16 -14.47
CA GLN A 104 -25.02 16.74 -15.72
C GLN A 104 -25.53 15.61 -16.62
N LYS A 105 -26.77 15.74 -17.10
CA LYS A 105 -27.36 14.80 -18.07
C LYS A 105 -27.38 15.46 -19.43
N GLN A 106 -26.81 14.80 -20.42
CA GLN A 106 -26.71 15.29 -21.79
C GLN A 106 -27.34 14.28 -22.75
N ARG A 107 -28.10 14.76 -23.74
CA ARG A 107 -28.74 13.91 -24.75
C ARG A 107 -27.74 13.61 -25.86
N ILE A 108 -27.49 12.33 -26.09
CA ILE A 108 -26.55 11.84 -27.10
C ILE A 108 -27.28 11.14 -28.24
N ASP A 109 -26.67 11.18 -29.43
CA ASP A 109 -27.04 10.48 -30.65
C ASP A 109 -26.63 9.00 -30.58
N HIS A 110 -27.17 8.16 -31.47
CA HIS A 110 -26.85 6.74 -31.63
C HIS A 110 -25.35 6.52 -31.95
N LYS A 111 -24.67 7.55 -32.47
CA LYS A 111 -23.21 7.56 -32.70
C LYS A 111 -22.38 8.07 -31.51
N GLY A 112 -23.02 8.39 -30.38
CA GLY A 112 -22.39 8.91 -29.17
C GLY A 112 -22.05 10.41 -29.20
N ASN A 113 -22.58 11.17 -30.16
CA ASN A 113 -22.35 12.61 -30.28
C ASN A 113 -23.44 13.42 -29.55
N ASP A 114 -23.15 14.65 -29.12
CA ASP A 114 -24.17 15.50 -28.52
C ASP A 114 -25.25 15.88 -29.55
N LYS A 115 -26.51 15.58 -29.25
CA LYS A 115 -27.64 15.89 -30.12
C LYS A 115 -28.42 17.12 -29.65
N GLY A 116 -28.48 17.38 -28.35
CA GLY A 116 -29.18 18.53 -27.76
C GLY A 116 -30.72 18.53 -27.88
N HIS A 117 -31.31 17.67 -28.72
CA HIS A 117 -32.75 17.50 -28.90
C HIS A 117 -33.14 16.00 -28.87
N ALA A 118 -34.43 15.72 -28.67
CA ALA A 118 -34.96 14.37 -28.83
C ALA A 118 -35.03 14.01 -30.32
N TYR A 119 -34.88 12.73 -30.66
CA TYR A 119 -35.15 12.25 -32.00
C TYR A 119 -36.59 12.56 -32.40
N SER A 120 -36.78 13.00 -33.63
CA SER A 120 -38.10 13.01 -34.24
C SER A 120 -38.46 11.60 -34.74
N ASP A 121 -39.76 11.34 -34.92
CA ASP A 121 -40.24 10.04 -35.42
C ASP A 121 -39.65 9.69 -36.79
N ASP A 122 -39.41 10.68 -37.65
CA ASP A 122 -38.75 10.50 -38.95
C ASP A 122 -37.28 10.08 -38.82
N GLU A 123 -36.52 10.68 -37.89
CA GLU A 123 -35.13 10.28 -37.66
C GLU A 123 -35.00 8.91 -37.00
N LEU A 124 -35.94 8.51 -36.13
CA LEU A 124 -35.97 7.16 -35.55
C LEU A 124 -36.19 6.11 -36.64
N LEU A 125 -37.11 6.39 -37.57
CA LEU A 125 -37.35 5.50 -38.70
C LEU A 125 -36.09 5.35 -39.56
N GLU A 126 -35.39 6.45 -39.87
CA GLU A 126 -34.13 6.38 -40.63
C GLU A 126 -33.04 5.55 -39.93
N LEU A 127 -32.97 5.59 -38.60
CA LEU A 127 -32.03 4.76 -37.84
C LEU A 127 -32.41 3.28 -37.84
N ASP A 128 -33.68 2.94 -37.69
CA ASP A 128 -34.18 1.55 -37.74
C ASP A 128 -33.92 0.87 -39.10
N PHE A 129 -33.89 1.64 -40.20
CA PHE A 129 -33.57 1.12 -41.53
C PHE A 129 -32.07 1.08 -41.86
N SER A 130 -31.22 1.67 -41.01
CA SER A 130 -29.77 1.75 -41.23
C SER A 130 -28.97 0.62 -40.56
N ASP A 131 -29.61 -0.22 -39.74
CA ASP A 131 -29.08 -1.47 -39.18
C ASP A 131 -29.51 -2.68 -40.02
#